data_AF-A0A2V8LAQ3-F1
#
_entry.id   AF-A0A2V8LAQ3-F1
#
_cell.length_a   1.000
_cell.length_b   1.000
_cell.length_c   1.000
_cell.angle_alpha   90.00
_cell.angle_beta   90.00
_cell.angle_gamma   90.00
#
_symmetry.space_group_name_H-M   'P 1'
#
loop_
_entity.id
_entity.type
_entity.pdbx_description
1 polymer ?
#
loop_
_entity_poly.entity_id
_entity_poly.type
_entity_poly.pdbx_seq_one_letter_code
_entity_poly.pdbx_strand_id
1 'polypeptide(L)'
;MPMEWKHRARIITADDIIFIQQLIDANPRASRRQLSAKLCEAWQWKQANGALRDMVCRGLLLMLDRGGQIQLPPIKKRPNNPLARRQKPAPLLIDTTPIRDPLRQLQPIHIQQVRRTGDEALYNGLIEQHHYLGYEQPVGEHLKYIVWATGRPIACMAWSSAPRHLGCRDRFIGWSPEARRRNIRFI
;
A
#
# COMPACT_ATOMS: atom_id res chain seq x y z
N MET A 1 6.68 -36.54 6.32
CA MET A 1 7.67 -35.45 6.13
C MET A 1 7.27 -34.31 7.06
N PRO A 2 8.18 -33.72 7.86
CA PRO A 2 7.83 -32.57 8.68
C PRO A 2 7.34 -31.44 7.77
N MET A 3 6.20 -30.85 8.14
CA MET A 3 5.55 -29.81 7.35
C MET A 3 6.39 -28.53 7.44
N GLU A 4 7.08 -28.18 6.35
CA GLU A 4 7.88 -26.94 6.29
C GLU A 4 6.97 -25.72 6.16
N TRP A 5 6.91 -24.91 7.21
CA TRP A 5 6.19 -23.65 7.20
C TRP A 5 7.05 -22.56 6.56
N LYS A 6 6.55 -21.95 5.49
CA LYS A 6 7.26 -20.88 4.78
C LYS A 6 6.41 -19.62 4.70
N HIS A 7 6.97 -18.49 5.16
CA HIS A 7 6.32 -17.18 5.08
C HIS A 7 7.27 -16.14 4.51
N ARG A 8 6.91 -15.54 3.37
CA ARG A 8 7.67 -14.45 2.71
C ARG A 8 9.17 -14.76 2.59
N ALA A 9 9.48 -15.99 2.14
CA ALA A 9 10.83 -16.55 1.97
C ALA A 9 11.61 -16.87 3.27
N ARG A 10 11.01 -16.75 4.45
CA ARG A 10 11.54 -17.30 5.70
C ARG A 10 10.98 -18.71 5.93
N ILE A 11 11.85 -19.65 6.26
CA ILE A 11 11.48 -20.98 6.76
C ILE A 11 11.25 -20.84 8.28
N ILE A 12 10.22 -21.48 8.79
CA ILE A 12 9.84 -21.47 10.20
C ILE A 12 10.05 -22.89 10.74
N THR A 13 10.93 -23.00 11.73
CA THR A 13 11.31 -24.30 12.32
C THR A 13 10.36 -24.69 13.45
N ALA A 14 10.49 -25.92 13.96
CA ALA A 14 9.78 -26.34 15.16
C ALA A 14 10.17 -25.48 16.38
N ASP A 15 11.45 -25.13 16.52
CA ASP A 15 11.94 -24.27 17.59
C ASP A 15 11.35 -22.86 17.51
N ASP A 16 11.20 -22.31 16.30
CA ASP A 16 10.51 -21.03 16.10
C ASP A 16 9.05 -21.11 16.60
N ILE A 17 8.34 -22.21 16.30
CA ILE A 17 6.94 -22.42 16.74
C ILE A 17 6.86 -22.48 18.27
N ILE A 18 7.74 -23.27 18.91
CA ILE A 18 7.80 -23.37 20.37
C ILE A 18 8.07 -22.00 21.00
N PHE A 19 9.05 -21.27 20.46
CA PHE A 19 9.38 -19.93 20.93
C PHE A 19 8.18 -18.96 20.80
N ILE A 20 7.48 -18.99 19.67
CA ILE A 20 6.30 -18.14 19.45
C ILE A 20 5.22 -18.47 20.48
N GLN A 21 4.93 -19.74 20.74
CA GLN A 21 3.90 -20.14 21.71
C GLN A 21 4.28 -19.69 23.12
N GLN A 22 5.53 -19.90 23.55
CA GLN A 22 6.04 -19.42 24.84
C GLN A 22 5.92 -17.89 24.97
N LEU A 23 6.22 -17.15 23.90
CA LEU A 23 6.07 -15.69 23.87
C LEU A 23 4.60 -15.27 24.03
N ILE A 24 3.66 -16.01 23.45
CA ILE A 24 2.22 -15.75 23.61
C ILE A 24 1.79 -16.02 25.05
N ASP A 25 2.18 -17.17 25.61
CA ASP A 25 1.80 -17.60 26.95
C ASP A 25 2.36 -16.67 28.04
N ALA A 26 3.59 -16.17 27.85
CA ALA A 26 4.21 -15.18 28.73
C ALA A 26 3.54 -13.79 28.67
N ASN A 27 2.65 -13.54 27.71
CA ASN A 27 2.01 -12.24 27.48
C ASN A 27 0.47 -12.35 27.35
N PRO A 28 -0.25 -12.87 28.36
CA PRO A 28 -1.67 -13.24 28.23
C PRO A 28 -2.60 -12.03 27.99
N ARG A 29 -2.18 -10.83 28.40
CA ARG A 29 -2.95 -9.58 28.19
C ARG A 29 -2.61 -8.90 26.86
N ALA A 30 -1.57 -9.33 26.14
CA ALA A 30 -1.17 -8.68 24.90
C ALA A 30 -2.19 -8.90 23.79
N SER A 31 -2.43 -7.86 23.00
CA SER A 31 -3.15 -7.98 21.73
C SER A 31 -2.28 -8.67 20.68
N ARG A 32 -2.90 -9.25 19.65
CA ARG A 32 -2.18 -9.80 18.49
C ARG A 32 -1.19 -8.81 17.85
N ARG A 33 -1.49 -7.49 17.89
CA ARG A 33 -0.58 -6.43 17.44
C ARG A 33 0.66 -6.31 18.34
N GLN A 34 0.46 -6.28 19.66
CA GLN A 34 1.57 -6.22 20.62
C GLN A 34 2.44 -7.48 20.55
N LEU A 35 1.84 -8.66 20.41
CA LEU A 35 2.57 -9.91 20.21
C LEU A 35 3.45 -9.86 18.97
N SER A 36 2.93 -9.35 17.84
CA SER A 36 3.73 -9.22 16.62
C SER A 36 4.92 -8.26 16.76
N ALA A 37 4.76 -7.18 17.53
CA ALA A 37 5.85 -6.24 17.81
C ALA A 37 6.92 -6.88 18.71
N LYS A 38 6.51 -7.52 19.81
CA LYS A 38 7.40 -8.27 20.73
C LYS A 38 8.19 -9.36 20.01
N LEU A 39 7.53 -10.12 19.13
CA LEU A 39 8.21 -11.15 18.34
C LEU A 39 9.21 -10.52 17.36
N CYS A 40 8.86 -9.41 16.69
CA CYS A 40 9.81 -8.70 15.85
C CYS A 40 10.99 -8.14 16.64
N GLU A 41 10.80 -7.67 17.87
CA GLU A 41 11.89 -7.24 18.75
C GLU A 41 12.80 -8.42 19.14
N ALA A 42 12.23 -9.53 19.60
CA ALA A 42 12.98 -10.71 20.01
C ALA A 42 13.83 -11.28 18.86
N TRP A 43 13.27 -11.31 17.65
CA TRP A 43 13.97 -11.80 16.45
C TRP A 43 14.82 -10.73 15.75
N GLN A 44 14.90 -9.51 16.28
CA GLN A 44 15.47 -8.34 15.58
C GLN A 44 14.94 -8.20 14.14
N TRP A 45 13.67 -8.54 13.92
CA TRP A 45 13.05 -8.57 12.62
C TRP A 45 12.60 -7.17 12.18
N LYS A 46 13.58 -6.39 11.70
CA LYS A 46 13.44 -4.98 11.33
C LYS A 46 13.59 -4.76 9.82
N GLN A 47 13.09 -3.62 9.36
CA GLN A 47 13.33 -3.07 8.02
C GLN A 47 14.68 -2.35 8.00
N ALA A 48 15.17 -1.99 6.80
CA ALA A 48 16.44 -1.26 6.66
C ALA A 48 16.43 0.11 7.36
N ASN A 49 15.24 0.72 7.48
CA ASN A 49 15.03 1.98 8.22
C ASN A 49 14.83 1.78 9.74
N GLY A 50 15.06 0.58 10.27
CA GLY A 50 14.91 0.25 11.69
C GLY A 50 13.49 -0.06 12.17
N ALA A 51 12.46 0.23 11.36
CA ALA A 51 11.07 -0.07 11.72
C ALA A 51 10.82 -1.58 11.85
N LEU A 52 9.99 -2.01 12.82
CA LEU A 52 9.62 -3.43 12.95
C LEU A 52 8.87 -3.93 11.71
N ARG A 53 9.02 -5.22 11.39
CA ARG A 53 8.23 -5.90 10.35
C ARG A 53 6.93 -6.50 10.92
N ASP A 54 6.30 -5.83 11.87
CA ASP A 54 5.15 -6.32 12.65
C ASP A 54 3.93 -6.68 11.77
N MET A 55 3.67 -5.93 10.68
CA MET A 55 2.64 -6.26 9.70
C MET A 55 2.89 -7.60 9.00
N VAL A 56 4.16 -7.90 8.65
CA VAL A 56 4.53 -9.18 8.03
C VAL A 56 4.45 -10.30 9.05
N CYS A 57 4.93 -10.04 10.26
CA CYS A 57 4.87 -10.94 11.41
C CYS A 57 3.42 -11.32 11.77
N ARG A 58 2.47 -10.39 11.74
CA ARG A 58 1.05 -10.72 11.94
C ARG A 58 0.53 -11.73 10.92
N GLY A 59 0.97 -11.63 9.66
CA GLY A 59 0.64 -12.63 8.64
C GLY A 59 1.20 -14.01 8.96
N LEU A 60 2.42 -14.09 9.49
CA LEU A 60 3.02 -15.33 9.96
C LEU A 60 2.22 -15.94 11.10
N LEU A 61 1.95 -15.16 12.14
CA LEU A 61 1.19 -15.61 13.31
C LEU A 61 -0.19 -16.13 12.91
N LEU A 62 -0.91 -15.42 12.02
CA LEU A 62 -2.20 -15.88 11.51
C LEU A 62 -2.10 -17.16 10.69
N MET A 63 -1.02 -17.36 9.92
CA MET A 63 -0.78 -18.59 9.17
C MET A 63 -0.60 -19.78 10.11
N LEU A 64 0.24 -19.63 11.15
CA LEU A 64 0.52 -20.68 12.13
C LEU A 64 -0.70 -21.02 12.99
N ASP A 65 -1.45 -20.01 13.42
CA ASP A 65 -2.71 -20.17 14.18
C ASP A 65 -3.75 -20.96 13.39
N ARG A 66 -3.95 -20.61 12.11
CA ARG A 66 -4.83 -21.36 11.20
C ARG A 66 -4.34 -22.78 10.93
N GLY A 67 -3.02 -22.98 11.00
CA GLY A 67 -2.37 -24.28 10.89
C GLY A 67 -2.39 -25.10 12.19
N GLY A 68 -3.00 -24.59 13.26
CA GLY A 68 -3.04 -25.24 14.58
C GLY A 68 -1.67 -25.38 15.27
N GLN A 69 -0.65 -24.66 14.81
CA GLN A 69 0.71 -24.76 15.36
C GLN A 69 0.90 -23.89 16.61
N ILE A 70 0.13 -22.82 16.72
CA ILE A 70 0.10 -21.91 17.86
C ILE A 70 -1.36 -21.54 18.15
N GLN A 71 -1.62 -21.00 19.34
CA GLN A 71 -2.95 -20.47 19.69
C GLN A 71 -2.87 -18.97 19.94
N LEU A 72 -3.43 -18.16 19.03
CA LEU A 72 -3.49 -16.71 19.22
C LEU A 72 -4.62 -16.30 20.18
N PRO A 73 -4.42 -15.24 20.98
CA PRO A 73 -5.48 -14.73 21.85
C PRO A 73 -6.67 -14.23 21.02
N PRO A 74 -7.88 -14.13 21.61
CA PRO A 74 -9.06 -13.59 20.93
C PRO A 74 -8.82 -12.20 20.32
N ILE A 75 -9.54 -11.90 19.24
CA ILE A 75 -9.46 -10.59 18.57
C ILE A 75 -10.06 -9.53 19.49
N LYS A 76 -9.24 -8.56 19.93
CA LYS A 76 -9.68 -7.46 20.80
C LYS A 76 -10.29 -6.26 20.06
N LYS A 77 -9.89 -6.03 18.81
CA LYS A 77 -10.34 -4.88 18.01
C LYS A 77 -10.37 -5.23 16.53
N ARG A 78 -11.44 -4.84 15.85
CA ARG A 78 -11.57 -4.86 14.38
C ARG A 78 -11.62 -3.41 13.91
N PRO A 79 -10.47 -2.79 13.54
CA PRO A 79 -10.50 -1.44 13.03
C PRO A 79 -11.31 -1.39 11.74
N ASN A 80 -12.02 -0.28 11.50
CA ASN A 80 -12.66 -0.05 10.22
C ASN A 80 -11.60 -0.12 9.12
N ASN A 81 -11.89 -0.84 8.02
CA ASN A 81 -11.05 -0.81 6.83
C ASN A 81 -11.56 0.32 5.93
N PRO A 82 -10.92 1.50 5.90
CA PRO A 82 -11.37 2.61 5.07
C PRO A 82 -11.32 2.28 3.57
N LEU A 83 -10.57 1.23 3.19
CA LEU A 83 -10.49 0.76 1.81
C LEU A 83 -11.65 -0.18 1.44
N ALA A 84 -12.36 -0.76 2.42
CA ALA A 84 -13.44 -1.71 2.15
C ALA A 84 -14.75 -1.05 1.72
N ARG A 85 -14.99 0.20 2.14
CA ARG A 85 -16.15 0.99 1.74
C ARG A 85 -15.69 2.41 1.44
N ARG A 86 -15.29 2.65 0.20
CA ARG A 86 -14.88 3.97 -0.28
C ARG A 86 -16.12 4.75 -0.71
N GLN A 87 -16.24 5.97 -0.21
CA GLN A 87 -17.20 6.92 -0.76
C GLN A 87 -16.67 7.42 -2.08
N LYS A 88 -17.55 7.46 -3.09
CA LYS A 88 -17.24 8.13 -4.35
C LYS A 88 -17.05 9.63 -4.09
N PRO A 89 -16.07 10.28 -4.74
CA PRO A 89 -15.95 11.73 -4.68
C PRO A 89 -17.27 12.40 -5.09
N ALA A 90 -17.64 13.47 -4.40
CA ALA A 90 -18.82 14.24 -4.78
C ALA A 90 -18.62 14.88 -6.16
N PRO A 91 -19.68 15.02 -6.97
CA PRO A 91 -19.62 15.80 -8.19
C PRO A 91 -19.17 17.23 -7.88
N LEU A 92 -18.24 17.74 -8.66
CA LEU A 92 -17.77 19.11 -8.57
C LEU A 92 -18.41 19.93 -9.69
N LEU A 93 -18.81 21.16 -9.36
CA LEU A 93 -19.20 22.15 -10.35
C LEU A 93 -17.94 22.90 -10.75
N ILE A 94 -17.51 22.68 -11.99
CA ILE A 94 -16.36 23.36 -12.58
C ILE A 94 -16.80 24.07 -13.87
N ASP A 95 -16.06 25.10 -14.27
CA ASP A 95 -16.23 25.71 -15.58
C ASP A 95 -15.71 24.77 -16.68
N THR A 96 -16.65 24.11 -17.36
CA THR A 96 -16.40 23.21 -18.50
C THR A 96 -16.41 23.93 -19.85
N THR A 97 -16.42 25.27 -19.88
CA THR A 97 -16.39 26.02 -21.14
C THR A 97 -15.16 25.62 -21.94
N PRO A 98 -15.31 25.16 -23.20
CA PRO A 98 -14.19 24.71 -24.01
C PRO A 98 -13.12 25.79 -24.15
N ILE A 99 -11.89 25.44 -23.84
CA ILE A 99 -10.74 26.30 -24.05
C ILE A 99 -10.29 26.12 -25.51
N ARG A 100 -10.42 27.17 -26.33
CA ARG A 100 -10.06 27.15 -27.77
C ARG A 100 -8.92 28.11 -28.13
N ASP A 101 -8.27 28.67 -27.12
CA ASP A 101 -7.23 29.68 -27.30
C ASP A 101 -5.85 29.06 -27.57
N PRO A 102 -4.94 29.80 -28.23
CA PRO A 102 -3.54 29.39 -28.36
C PRO A 102 -2.88 29.21 -27.00
N LEU A 103 -1.98 28.22 -26.86
CA LEU A 103 -1.27 27.93 -25.61
C LEU A 103 -0.61 29.15 -24.97
N ARG A 104 -0.07 30.08 -25.78
CA ARG A 104 0.54 31.33 -25.28
C ARG A 104 -0.40 32.19 -24.44
N GLN A 105 -1.71 32.10 -24.66
CA GLN A 105 -2.73 32.83 -23.89
C GLN A 105 -3.15 32.09 -22.61
N LEU A 106 -2.81 30.80 -22.50
CA LEU A 106 -3.05 29.98 -21.30
C LEU A 106 -1.89 30.01 -20.32
N GLN A 107 -0.78 30.64 -20.69
CA GLN A 107 0.38 30.77 -19.82
C GLN A 107 0.17 31.86 -18.76
N PRO A 108 0.77 31.68 -17.56
CA PRO A 108 1.57 30.55 -17.13
C PRO A 108 0.75 29.29 -16.81
N ILE A 109 1.34 28.12 -17.09
CA ILE A 109 0.79 26.83 -16.65
C ILE A 109 1.47 26.44 -15.33
N HIS A 110 0.68 26.14 -14.31
CA HIS A 110 1.17 25.71 -13.01
C HIS A 110 0.85 24.24 -12.76
N ILE A 111 1.89 23.45 -12.47
CA ILE A 111 1.75 22.04 -12.10
C ILE A 111 1.90 21.96 -10.59
N GLN A 112 0.80 21.73 -9.88
CA GLN A 112 0.77 21.73 -8.42
C GLN A 112 0.57 20.32 -7.88
N GLN A 113 1.40 19.90 -6.93
CA GLN A 113 1.18 18.66 -6.19
C GLN A 113 0.07 18.88 -5.16
N VAL A 114 -1.00 18.09 -5.22
CA VAL A 114 -2.21 18.29 -4.40
C VAL A 114 -2.49 17.15 -3.42
N ARG A 115 -1.65 16.11 -3.39
CA ARG A 115 -1.82 15.03 -2.40
C ARG A 115 -1.62 15.57 -0.98
N ARG A 116 -2.57 15.28 -0.09
CA ARG A 116 -2.65 15.74 1.31
C ARG A 116 -2.77 17.27 1.44
N THR A 117 -3.35 17.94 0.44
CA THR A 117 -3.72 19.36 0.50
C THR A 117 -5.25 19.51 0.41
N GLY A 118 -5.76 20.74 0.56
CA GLY A 118 -7.19 21.02 0.38
C GLY A 118 -7.72 20.68 -1.02
N ASP A 119 -6.85 20.74 -2.03
CA ASP A 119 -7.18 20.47 -3.43
C ASP A 119 -7.22 18.97 -3.77
N GLU A 120 -6.89 18.07 -2.84
CA GLU A 120 -6.95 16.63 -3.12
C GLU A 120 -8.38 16.16 -3.44
N ALA A 121 -9.39 16.77 -2.81
CA ALA A 121 -10.78 16.48 -3.08
C ALA A 121 -11.17 16.91 -4.51
N LEU A 122 -10.66 18.07 -4.96
CA LEU A 122 -10.84 18.56 -6.33
C LEU A 122 -10.27 17.56 -7.33
N TYR A 123 -9.03 17.11 -7.13
CA TYR A 123 -8.41 16.08 -7.97
C TYR A 123 -9.27 14.82 -8.07
N ASN A 124 -9.73 14.29 -6.94
CA ASN A 124 -10.49 13.04 -6.92
C ASN A 124 -11.82 13.20 -7.68
N GLY A 125 -12.52 14.34 -7.52
CA GLY A 125 -13.75 14.62 -8.24
C GLY A 125 -13.52 14.78 -9.75
N LEU A 126 -12.46 15.48 -10.16
CA LEU A 126 -12.11 15.63 -11.58
C LEU A 126 -11.82 14.27 -12.25
N ILE A 127 -11.10 13.38 -11.57
CA ILE A 127 -10.88 12.02 -12.09
C ILE A 127 -12.19 11.22 -12.13
N GLU A 128 -13.04 11.28 -11.10
CA GLU A 128 -14.34 10.57 -11.10
C GLU A 128 -15.23 11.01 -12.26
N GLN A 129 -15.24 12.32 -12.57
CA GLN A 129 -16.09 12.88 -13.61
C GLN A 129 -15.57 12.66 -15.03
N HIS A 130 -14.25 12.78 -15.25
CA HIS A 130 -13.69 12.86 -16.61
C HIS A 130 -12.89 11.64 -17.04
N HIS A 131 -12.41 10.82 -16.11
CA HIS A 131 -11.70 9.59 -16.46
C HIS A 131 -12.73 8.47 -16.71
N TYR A 132 -12.59 7.75 -17.83
CA TYR A 132 -13.55 6.71 -18.24
C TYR A 132 -13.70 5.54 -17.25
N LEU A 133 -12.75 5.37 -16.32
CA LEU A 133 -12.83 4.38 -15.23
C LEU A 133 -13.33 4.95 -13.90
N GLY A 134 -13.58 6.26 -13.83
CA GLY A 134 -13.79 6.97 -12.57
C GLY A 134 -12.53 7.02 -11.69
N TYR A 135 -12.70 7.50 -10.47
CA TYR A 135 -11.63 7.63 -9.50
C TYR A 135 -11.46 6.35 -8.68
N GLU A 136 -10.26 5.79 -8.77
CA GLU A 136 -9.76 4.79 -7.84
C GLU A 136 -8.48 5.29 -7.17
N GLN A 137 -8.33 5.01 -5.88
CA GLN A 137 -7.15 5.45 -5.14
C GLN A 137 -5.91 4.71 -5.66
N PRO A 138 -4.85 5.43 -6.09
CA PRO A 138 -3.62 4.79 -6.52
C PRO A 138 -3.00 3.92 -5.42
N VAL A 139 -2.46 2.77 -5.81
CA VAL A 139 -1.90 1.78 -4.88
C VAL A 139 -0.47 2.17 -4.47
N GLY A 140 -0.15 2.02 -3.18
CA GLY A 140 1.19 2.32 -2.65
C GLY A 140 1.44 3.81 -2.45
N GLU A 141 2.72 4.21 -2.41
CA GLU A 141 3.08 5.62 -2.46
C GLU A 141 2.73 6.18 -3.83
N HIS A 142 2.18 7.39 -3.85
CA HIS A 142 1.68 8.02 -5.05
C HIS A 142 1.69 9.53 -4.93
N LEU A 143 1.65 10.19 -6.06
CA LEU A 143 1.57 11.63 -6.22
C LEU A 143 0.32 11.96 -7.05
N LYS A 144 -0.27 13.12 -6.77
CA LYS A 144 -1.41 13.67 -7.48
C LYS A 144 -1.09 15.11 -7.82
N TYR A 145 -1.33 15.49 -9.07
CA TYR A 145 -1.09 16.82 -9.55
C TYR A 145 -2.30 17.35 -10.31
N ILE A 146 -2.58 18.63 -10.10
CA ILE A 146 -3.49 19.41 -10.95
C ILE A 146 -2.63 20.37 -11.76
N VAL A 147 -2.96 20.47 -13.05
CA VAL A 147 -2.41 21.46 -13.96
C VAL A 147 -3.40 22.62 -14.05
N TRP A 148 -2.94 23.82 -13.74
CA TRP A 148 -3.74 25.04 -13.74
C TRP A 148 -3.32 25.97 -14.87
N ALA A 149 -4.30 26.60 -15.50
CA ALA A 149 -4.12 27.74 -16.40
C ALA A 149 -5.17 28.79 -16.03
N THR A 150 -4.75 30.05 -15.85
CA THR A 150 -5.64 31.18 -15.52
C THR A 150 -6.63 30.90 -14.36
N GLY A 151 -6.18 30.16 -13.35
CA GLY A 151 -6.99 29.79 -12.18
C GLY A 151 -7.97 28.62 -12.42
N ARG A 152 -7.99 28.03 -13.62
CA ARG A 152 -8.83 26.88 -13.98
C ARG A 152 -8.01 25.59 -14.02
N PRO A 153 -8.52 24.47 -13.47
CA PRO A 153 -7.88 23.17 -13.63
C PRO A 153 -8.10 22.67 -15.07
N ILE A 154 -7.01 22.38 -15.78
CA ILE A 154 -7.05 21.96 -17.19
C ILE A 154 -6.61 20.51 -17.40
N ALA A 155 -5.89 19.91 -16.44
CA ALA A 155 -5.54 18.50 -16.46
C ALA A 155 -5.26 17.95 -15.05
N CYS A 156 -5.34 16.64 -14.92
CA CYS A 156 -4.94 15.89 -13.73
C CYS A 156 -3.90 14.83 -14.10
N MET A 157 -2.89 14.66 -13.26
CA MET A 157 -1.87 13.61 -13.43
C MET A 157 -1.65 12.88 -12.10
N ALA A 158 -1.45 11.56 -12.16
CA ALA A 158 -1.04 10.77 -11.01
C ALA A 158 0.13 9.86 -11.35
N TRP A 159 0.98 9.67 -10.35
CA TRP A 159 2.05 8.68 -10.35
C TRP A 159 1.85 7.78 -9.16
N SER A 160 2.12 6.50 -9.31
CA SER A 160 2.05 5.55 -8.21
C SER A 160 3.27 4.64 -8.22
N SER A 161 3.50 3.99 -7.10
CA SER A 161 4.56 3.00 -6.94
C SER A 161 4.45 1.95 -8.03
N ALA A 162 5.58 1.57 -8.63
CA ALA A 162 5.60 0.58 -9.68
C ALA A 162 5.00 -0.75 -9.19
N PRO A 163 4.09 -1.39 -9.95
CA PRO A 163 3.58 -2.70 -9.59
C PRO A 163 4.72 -3.71 -9.53
N ARG A 164 4.90 -4.38 -8.39
CA ARG A 164 6.01 -5.34 -8.26
C ARG A 164 5.89 -6.47 -9.26
N HIS A 165 4.69 -6.95 -9.57
CA HIS A 165 4.43 -8.00 -10.54
C HIS A 165 3.79 -7.38 -11.79
N LEU A 166 4.58 -7.24 -12.86
CA LEU A 166 4.10 -6.63 -14.11
C LEU A 166 4.77 -7.32 -15.30
N GLY A 167 4.08 -8.32 -15.86
CA GLY A 167 4.66 -9.19 -16.87
C GLY A 167 5.12 -8.47 -18.14
N CYS A 168 4.44 -7.40 -18.56
CA CYS A 168 4.88 -6.60 -19.71
C CYS A 168 6.22 -5.90 -19.47
N ARG A 169 6.42 -5.30 -18.29
CA ARG A 169 7.71 -4.73 -17.89
C ARG A 169 8.79 -5.80 -17.86
N ASP A 170 8.51 -6.92 -17.20
CA ASP A 170 9.50 -7.98 -17.04
C ASP A 170 9.95 -8.53 -18.40
N ARG A 171 9.02 -8.69 -19.36
CA ARG A 171 9.34 -9.04 -20.75
C ARG A 171 10.13 -7.96 -21.49
N PHE A 172 9.73 -6.69 -21.35
CA PHE A 172 10.39 -5.57 -22.01
C PHE A 172 11.86 -5.41 -21.57
N ILE A 173 12.14 -5.58 -20.28
CA ILE A 173 13.51 -5.53 -19.73
C ILE A 173 14.28 -6.85 -20.02
N GLY A 174 13.59 -7.94 -20.38
CA GLY A 174 14.20 -9.26 -20.56
C GLY A 174 14.49 -9.99 -19.23
N TRP A 175 13.74 -9.69 -18.17
CA TRP A 175 13.91 -10.32 -16.87
C TRP A 175 13.28 -11.72 -16.79
N SER A 176 14.10 -12.71 -16.45
CA SER A 176 13.61 -13.99 -15.91
C SER A 176 12.96 -13.80 -14.52
N PRO A 177 12.19 -14.80 -14.01
CA PRO A 177 11.65 -14.75 -12.65
C PRO A 177 12.72 -14.52 -11.56
N GLU A 178 13.92 -15.06 -11.75
CA GLU A 178 15.08 -14.93 -10.86
C GLU A 178 15.71 -13.54 -10.97
N ALA A 179 15.89 -13.03 -12.19
CA ALA A 179 16.39 -11.67 -12.43
C ALA A 179 15.44 -10.64 -11.81
N ARG A 180 14.13 -10.79 -12.03
CA ARG A 180 13.10 -9.98 -11.38
C ARG A 180 13.22 -10.03 -9.87
N ARG A 181 13.28 -11.21 -9.24
CA ARG A 181 13.38 -11.32 -7.77
C ARG A 181 14.60 -10.57 -7.21
N ARG A 182 15.73 -10.58 -7.92
CA ARG A 182 16.95 -9.86 -7.53
C ARG A 182 16.85 -8.34 -7.71
N ASN A 183 16.18 -7.90 -8.76
CA ASN A 183 16.24 -6.51 -9.21
C ASN A 183 14.99 -5.67 -8.91
N ILE A 184 13.85 -6.30 -8.59
CA ILE A 184 12.56 -5.60 -8.41
C ILE A 184 12.56 -4.55 -7.28
N ARG A 185 13.55 -4.58 -6.40
CA ARG A 185 13.72 -3.56 -5.34
C ARG A 185 14.24 -2.21 -5.84
N PHE A 186 14.74 -2.16 -7.08
CA PHE A 186 15.29 -0.96 -7.72
C PHE A 186 14.27 -0.25 -8.63
N ILE A 187 13.03 -0.75 -8.68
CA ILE A 187 11.90 -0.17 -9.41
C ILE A 187 10.81 0.17 -8.38
#